data_AF-A0A139N9H6-F1
#
_entry.id   AF-A0A139N9H6-F1
#
_cell.length_a   1.000
_cell.length_b   1.000
_cell.length_c   1.000
_cell.angle_alpha   90.00
_cell.angle_beta   90.00
_cell.angle_gamma   90.00
#
_symmetry.space_group_name_H-M   'P 1'
#
loop_
_entity.id
_entity.type
_entity.pdbx_description
1 polymer ?
#
loop_
_entity_poly.entity_id
_entity_poly.type
_entity_poly.pdbx_seq_one_letter_code
_entity_poly.pdbx_strand_id
1 'polypeptide(L)'
;MTSSGANYLRKDALILTHSDQIEGLETLVQSLPQLVFRIAALTEMSPKLLSMLSYKNVVLYQNVSLKQIEQLYLESDIYLDINHGGQVLQAVRKAFENNLLILGFEQTLHDRHYIAREHIFDSSQPDQLASTLEEALSGVEQMRSALQAQGRHANDVPVSLYQETLQSLLGGQHG
;
A
#
# COMPACT_ATOMS: atom_id res chain seq x y z
N MET A 1 16.66 16.15 -5.57
CA MET A 1 16.87 14.86 -4.90
C MET A 1 15.61 14.55 -4.12
N THR A 2 14.61 13.96 -4.79
CA THR A 2 13.41 13.46 -4.10
C THR A 2 13.81 12.18 -3.40
N SER A 3 13.74 12.18 -2.08
CA SER A 3 13.87 10.98 -1.26
C SER A 3 12.74 10.02 -1.65
N SER A 4 12.99 9.08 -2.55
CA SER A 4 12.13 7.90 -2.65
C SER A 4 12.18 7.20 -1.29
N GLY A 5 11.02 7.02 -0.65
CA GLY A 5 10.96 6.27 0.60
C GLY A 5 11.62 4.90 0.40
N ALA A 6 12.46 4.48 1.34
CA ALA A 6 12.96 3.10 1.35
C ALA A 6 11.98 2.25 2.16
N ASN A 7 11.73 1.02 1.68
CA ASN A 7 11.00 0.02 2.45
C ASN A 7 11.96 -0.67 3.41
N TYR A 8 11.68 -0.64 4.71
CA TYR A 8 12.56 -1.17 5.76
C TYR A 8 12.08 -2.50 6.36
N LEU A 9 11.09 -3.17 5.74
CA LEU A 9 10.49 -4.40 6.24
C LEU A 9 9.87 -4.26 7.66
N ARG A 10 9.35 -3.07 7.98
CA ARG A 10 8.62 -2.83 9.22
C ARG A 10 7.25 -3.49 9.17
N LYS A 11 6.81 -3.94 10.34
CA LYS A 11 5.51 -4.59 10.51
C LYS A 11 4.44 -3.55 10.83
N ASP A 12 4.35 -2.54 9.98
CA ASP A 12 3.41 -1.43 10.08
C ASP A 12 2.68 -1.26 8.74
N ALA A 13 1.38 -1.49 8.74
CA ALA A 13 0.49 -1.32 7.61
C ALA A 13 -0.38 -0.07 7.80
N LEU A 14 -0.51 0.72 6.75
CA LEU A 14 -1.33 1.93 6.72
C LEU A 14 -2.62 1.69 5.91
N ILE A 15 -3.74 2.15 6.46
CA ILE A 15 -5.03 2.27 5.78
C ILE A 15 -5.52 3.71 5.98
N LEU A 16 -5.80 4.42 4.88
CA LEU A 16 -6.50 5.70 4.93
C LEU A 16 -7.97 5.50 4.55
N THR A 17 -8.89 6.04 5.33
CA THR A 17 -10.33 5.87 5.08
C THR A 17 -11.13 7.15 5.30
N HIS A 18 -12.24 7.26 4.56
CA HIS A 18 -13.31 8.23 4.82
C HIS A 18 -14.51 7.62 5.56
N SER A 19 -14.55 6.28 5.74
CA SER A 19 -15.67 5.56 6.33
C SER A 19 -15.22 4.44 7.27
N ASP A 20 -16.18 3.81 7.97
CA ASP A 20 -15.96 2.63 8.81
C ASP A 20 -16.14 1.30 8.06
N GLN A 21 -16.23 1.36 6.73
CA GLN A 21 -16.31 0.21 5.85
C GLN A 21 -14.91 -0.08 5.31
N ILE A 22 -14.23 -1.01 5.98
CA ILE A 22 -12.91 -1.49 5.60
C ILE A 22 -13.05 -3.00 5.38
N GLU A 23 -12.90 -3.42 4.13
CA GLU A 23 -13.17 -4.78 3.67
C GLU A 23 -12.16 -5.76 4.28
N GLY A 24 -12.63 -6.91 4.78
CA GLY A 24 -11.78 -7.97 5.34
C GLY A 24 -10.95 -7.60 6.58
N LEU A 25 -11.12 -6.40 7.15
CA LEU A 25 -10.23 -5.88 8.19
C LEU A 25 -10.12 -6.80 9.42
N GLU A 26 -11.25 -7.27 9.95
CA GLU A 26 -11.26 -8.10 11.16
C GLU A 26 -10.50 -9.42 10.94
N THR A 27 -10.70 -10.06 9.78
CA THR A 27 -9.95 -11.26 9.41
C THR A 27 -8.46 -10.98 9.31
N LEU A 28 -8.04 -9.90 8.64
CA LEU A 28 -6.63 -9.55 8.51
C LEU A 28 -5.96 -9.27 9.86
N VAL A 29 -6.64 -8.52 10.74
CA VAL A 29 -6.15 -8.19 12.08
C VAL A 29 -5.97 -9.44 12.93
N GLN A 30 -6.89 -10.41 12.85
CA GLN A 30 -6.80 -11.67 13.58
C GLN A 30 -5.74 -12.61 13.01
N SER A 31 -5.62 -12.69 11.68
CA SER A 31 -4.68 -13.58 10.99
C SER A 31 -3.23 -13.10 11.07
N LEU A 32 -2.99 -11.80 11.26
CA LEU A 32 -1.65 -11.21 11.30
C LEU A 32 -1.37 -10.48 12.64
N PRO A 33 -1.28 -11.20 13.77
CA PRO A 33 -1.05 -10.59 15.08
C PRO A 33 0.30 -9.87 15.21
N GLN A 34 1.26 -10.18 14.32
CA GLN A 34 2.57 -9.55 14.24
C GLN A 34 2.59 -8.20 13.50
N LEU A 35 1.53 -7.88 12.73
CA LEU A 35 1.43 -6.69 11.91
C LEU A 35 0.59 -5.63 12.62
N VAL A 36 1.12 -4.42 12.77
CA VAL A 36 0.40 -3.27 13.32
C VAL A 36 -0.42 -2.61 12.21
N PHE A 37 -1.74 -2.54 12.38
CA PHE A 37 -2.67 -1.87 11.47
C PHE A 37 -2.93 -0.45 11.95
N ARG A 38 -2.36 0.52 11.23
CA ARG A 38 -2.54 1.96 11.45
C ARG A 38 -3.66 2.45 10.55
N ILE A 39 -4.83 2.72 11.14
CA ILE A 39 -6.01 3.15 10.40
C ILE A 39 -6.22 4.63 10.69
N ALA A 40 -6.18 5.47 9.66
CA ALA A 40 -6.30 6.91 9.81
C ALA A 40 -7.47 7.48 9.01
N ALA A 41 -8.22 8.38 9.64
CA ALA A 41 -9.34 9.11 9.05
C ALA A 41 -9.22 10.61 9.32
N LEU A 42 -9.57 11.43 8.32
CA LEU A 42 -9.60 12.90 8.45
C LEU A 42 -10.79 13.38 9.30
N THR A 43 -11.72 12.48 9.63
CA THR A 43 -12.94 12.75 10.38
C THR A 43 -12.95 11.95 11.67
N GLU A 44 -14.01 12.13 12.46
CA GLU A 44 -14.33 11.23 13.55
C GLU A 44 -14.63 9.82 13.02
N MET A 45 -14.34 8.82 13.86
CA MET A 45 -14.58 7.41 13.58
C MET A 45 -15.88 6.94 14.23
N SER A 46 -16.58 6.02 13.57
CA SER A 46 -17.79 5.43 14.14
C SER A 46 -17.46 4.48 15.31
N PRO A 47 -18.46 4.15 16.16
CA PRO A 47 -18.28 3.13 17.20
C PRO A 47 -17.81 1.77 16.66
N LYS A 48 -18.20 1.42 15.42
CA LYS A 48 -17.77 0.18 14.75
C LYS A 48 -16.26 0.18 14.51
N LEU A 49 -15.70 1.28 14.02
CA LEU A 49 -14.26 1.34 13.81
C LEU A 49 -13.51 1.44 15.15
N LEU A 50 -14.05 2.20 16.11
CA LEU A 50 -13.49 2.30 17.46
C LEU A 50 -13.46 0.96 18.21
N SER A 51 -14.41 0.04 17.97
CA SER A 51 -14.38 -1.28 18.60
C SER A 51 -13.18 -2.13 18.16
N MET A 52 -12.51 -1.79 17.06
CA MET A 52 -11.27 -2.44 16.62
C MET A 52 -10.10 -2.18 17.58
N LEU A 53 -10.17 -1.19 18.48
CA LEU A 53 -9.18 -0.98 19.55
C LEU A 53 -9.12 -2.14 20.56
N SER A 54 -10.08 -3.07 20.52
CA SER A 54 -10.00 -4.33 21.28
C SER A 54 -8.83 -5.23 20.82
N TYR A 55 -8.37 -5.06 19.58
CA TYR A 55 -7.22 -5.76 19.02
C TYR A 55 -5.92 -5.00 19.33
N LYS A 56 -4.95 -5.68 19.97
CA LYS A 56 -3.68 -5.07 20.40
C LYS A 56 -2.80 -4.58 19.24
N ASN A 57 -3.01 -5.14 18.06
CA ASN A 57 -2.28 -4.83 16.83
C ASN A 57 -3.01 -3.79 15.96
N VAL A 58 -3.99 -3.06 16.50
CA VAL A 58 -4.67 -1.97 15.80
C VAL A 58 -4.37 -0.63 16.49
N VAL A 59 -4.04 0.38 15.69
CA VAL A 59 -3.88 1.77 16.13
C VAL A 59 -4.77 2.66 15.27
N LEU A 60 -5.65 3.42 15.91
CA LEU A 60 -6.59 4.31 15.23
C LEU A 60 -6.14 5.77 15.36
N TYR A 61 -6.24 6.50 14.25
CA TYR A 61 -5.96 7.92 14.18
C TYR A 61 -7.18 8.66 13.61
N GLN A 62 -7.86 9.46 14.43
CA GLN A 62 -9.00 10.26 14.01
C GLN A 62 -8.63 11.73 13.89
N ASN A 63 -9.38 12.48 13.06
CA ASN A 63 -9.14 13.90 12.81
C ASN A 63 -7.68 14.20 12.43
N VAL A 64 -7.08 13.33 11.62
CA VAL A 64 -5.66 13.45 11.28
C VAL A 64 -5.39 14.67 10.41
N SER A 65 -4.32 15.39 10.73
CA SER A 65 -3.77 16.43 9.88
C SER A 65 -2.99 15.82 8.70
N LEU A 66 -2.82 16.60 7.63
CA LEU A 66 -1.98 16.20 6.48
C LEU A 66 -0.55 15.83 6.89
N LYS A 67 0.02 16.56 7.87
CA LYS A 67 1.35 16.28 8.42
C LYS A 67 1.41 14.92 9.13
N GLN A 68 0.35 14.55 9.86
CA GLN A 68 0.28 13.23 10.48
C GLN A 68 0.16 12.12 9.43
N ILE A 69 -0.60 12.34 8.36
CA ILE A 69 -0.67 11.39 7.24
C ILE A 69 0.72 11.19 6.63
N GLU A 70 1.48 12.27 6.37
CA GLU A 70 2.85 12.17 5.86
C GLU A 70 3.76 11.38 6.80
N GLN A 71 3.64 11.58 8.12
CA GLN A 71 4.38 10.80 9.10
C GLN A 71 3.98 9.31 9.07
N LEU A 72 2.71 8.99 8.90
CA LEU A 72 2.24 7.61 8.81
C LEU A 72 2.80 6.87 7.58
N TYR A 73 2.94 7.57 6.44
CA TYR A 73 3.66 7.01 5.28
C TYR A 73 5.12 6.72 5.60
N LEU A 74 5.79 7.61 6.33
CA LEU A 74 7.17 7.40 6.74
C LEU A 74 7.34 6.29 7.77
N GLU A 75 6.31 6.00 8.58
CA GLU A 75 6.33 4.97 9.63
C GLU A 75 5.89 3.58 9.17
N SER A 76 5.28 3.48 7.98
CA SER A 76 4.70 2.24 7.46
C SER A 76 5.44 1.74 6.22
N ASP A 77 5.49 0.42 6.04
CA ASP A 77 6.10 -0.21 4.86
C ASP A 77 5.07 -0.96 3.99
N ILE A 78 3.82 -0.99 4.44
CA ILE A 78 2.69 -1.63 3.75
C ILE A 78 1.54 -0.62 3.66
N TYR A 79 0.87 -0.59 2.52
CA TYR A 79 -0.40 0.13 2.35
C TYR A 79 -1.48 -0.86 1.91
N LEU A 80 -2.64 -0.84 2.58
CA LEU A 80 -3.76 -1.71 2.24
C LEU A 80 -4.90 -0.89 1.64
N ASP A 81 -5.16 -1.08 0.34
CA ASP A 81 -6.26 -0.43 -0.39
C ASP A 81 -7.56 -1.23 -0.23
N ILE A 82 -8.01 -1.30 1.02
CA ILE A 82 -9.17 -2.10 1.47
C ILE A 82 -10.30 -1.23 2.04
N ASN A 83 -10.20 0.09 1.95
CA ASN A 83 -11.26 1.00 2.37
C ASN A 83 -12.34 1.10 1.27
N HIS A 84 -13.61 1.10 1.66
CA HIS A 84 -14.70 1.46 0.75
C HIS A 84 -14.84 2.98 0.63
N GLY A 85 -15.47 3.39 -0.46
CA GLY A 85 -15.79 4.79 -0.74
C GLY A 85 -14.79 5.45 -1.69
N GLY A 86 -14.60 6.76 -1.54
CA GLY A 86 -13.66 7.50 -2.36
C GLY A 86 -12.23 7.40 -1.82
N GLN A 87 -11.25 7.51 -2.73
CA GLN A 87 -9.84 7.51 -2.36
C GLN A 87 -9.49 8.75 -1.53
N VAL A 88 -8.83 8.54 -0.39
CA VAL A 88 -8.32 9.63 0.44
C VAL A 88 -7.05 10.21 -0.21
N LEU A 89 -7.06 11.47 -0.66
CA LEU A 89 -5.84 12.23 -1.01
C LEU A 89 -4.84 11.53 -1.95
N GLN A 90 -5.32 10.77 -2.93
CA GLN A 90 -4.48 9.95 -3.83
C GLN A 90 -3.57 8.97 -3.07
N ALA A 91 -4.11 8.34 -2.02
CA ALA A 91 -3.32 7.54 -1.09
C ALA A 91 -2.49 6.42 -1.75
N VAL A 92 -3.07 5.71 -2.72
CA VAL A 92 -2.38 4.60 -3.42
C VAL A 92 -1.15 5.12 -4.15
N ARG A 93 -1.26 6.25 -4.85
CA ARG A 93 -0.12 6.88 -5.51
C ARG A 93 0.95 7.31 -4.51
N LYS A 94 0.56 7.93 -3.39
CA LYS A 94 1.51 8.35 -2.35
C LYS A 94 2.21 7.16 -1.69
N ALA A 95 1.49 6.06 -1.48
CA ALA A 95 2.07 4.81 -0.99
C ALA A 95 3.14 4.29 -1.95
N PHE A 96 2.84 4.31 -3.26
CA PHE A 96 3.78 3.90 -4.30
C PHE A 96 5.04 4.79 -4.33
N GLU A 97 4.86 6.11 -4.28
CA GLU A 97 5.97 7.08 -4.23
C GLU A 97 6.85 6.93 -2.98
N ASN A 98 6.31 6.39 -1.88
CA ASN A 98 7.03 6.08 -0.66
C ASN A 98 7.52 4.62 -0.57
N ASN A 99 7.37 3.85 -1.65
CA ASN A 99 7.82 2.46 -1.77
C ASN A 99 7.18 1.51 -0.73
N LEU A 100 5.94 1.80 -0.34
CA LEU A 100 5.13 0.86 0.44
C LEU A 100 4.70 -0.28 -0.48
N LEU A 101 4.66 -1.50 0.06
CA LEU A 101 4.02 -2.62 -0.63
C LEU A 101 2.51 -2.40 -0.58
N ILE A 102 1.87 -2.39 -1.75
CA ILE A 102 0.45 -2.12 -1.88
C ILE A 102 -0.29 -3.42 -2.21
N LEU A 103 -1.29 -3.75 -1.41
CA LEU A 103 -2.23 -4.85 -1.65
C LEU A 103 -3.66 -4.34 -1.44
N GLY A 104 -4.64 -4.98 -2.07
CA GLY A 104 -6.03 -4.57 -1.92
C GLY A 104 -7.02 -5.59 -2.49
N PHE A 105 -8.31 -5.27 -2.36
CA PHE A 105 -9.38 -6.08 -2.92
C PHE A 105 -9.94 -5.48 -4.21
N GLU A 106 -10.32 -6.33 -5.15
CA GLU A 106 -10.91 -5.99 -6.45
C GLU A 106 -12.04 -4.94 -6.32
N GLN A 107 -12.83 -5.06 -5.25
CA GLN A 107 -14.01 -4.26 -4.93
C GLN A 107 -13.70 -2.88 -4.34
N THR A 108 -12.49 -2.69 -3.79
CA THR A 108 -12.07 -1.46 -3.09
C THR A 108 -10.96 -0.71 -3.81
N LEU A 109 -10.36 -1.31 -4.85
CA LEU A 109 -9.23 -0.72 -5.57
C LEU A 109 -9.56 0.64 -6.18
N HIS A 110 -8.76 1.63 -5.81
CA HIS A 110 -8.88 3.00 -6.31
C HIS A 110 -7.96 3.26 -7.51
N ASP A 111 -6.74 2.73 -7.49
CA ASP A 111 -5.75 2.93 -8.55
C ASP A 111 -4.96 1.66 -8.84
N ARG A 112 -5.39 0.94 -9.87
CA ARG A 112 -4.77 -0.33 -10.30
C ARG A 112 -3.39 -0.14 -10.90
N HIS A 113 -3.03 1.07 -11.33
CA HIS A 113 -1.77 1.29 -12.03
C HIS A 113 -0.56 0.99 -11.14
N TYR A 114 -0.69 1.16 -9.83
CA TYR A 114 0.39 1.02 -8.86
C TYR A 114 0.35 -0.29 -8.07
N ILE A 115 -0.52 -1.24 -8.43
CA ILE A 115 -0.73 -2.47 -7.66
C ILE A 115 -0.54 -3.66 -8.60
N ALA A 116 0.42 -4.53 -8.27
CA ALA A 116 0.65 -5.73 -9.08
C ALA A 116 -0.60 -6.61 -9.10
N ARG A 117 -0.86 -7.28 -10.24
CA ARG A 117 -2.01 -8.20 -10.37
C ARG A 117 -2.01 -9.31 -9.32
N GLU A 118 -0.83 -9.78 -8.91
CA GLU A 118 -0.66 -10.79 -7.86
C GLU A 118 -0.90 -10.27 -6.43
N HIS A 119 -1.08 -8.95 -6.25
CA HIS A 119 -1.41 -8.32 -4.97
C HIS A 119 -2.87 -7.83 -4.92
N ILE A 120 -3.67 -8.20 -5.91
CA ILE A 120 -5.09 -7.90 -6.00
C ILE A 120 -5.87 -9.18 -5.72
N PHE A 121 -6.74 -9.14 -4.70
CA PHE A 121 -7.51 -10.28 -4.25
C PHE A 121 -9.00 -10.04 -4.41
N ASP A 122 -9.80 -11.09 -4.46
CA ASP A 122 -11.25 -10.95 -4.30
C ASP A 122 -11.59 -10.73 -2.82
N SER A 123 -12.60 -9.91 -2.51
CA SER A 123 -13.00 -9.65 -1.13
C SER A 123 -13.50 -10.90 -0.38
N SER A 124 -13.86 -11.98 -1.08
CA SER A 124 -14.16 -13.28 -0.47
C SER A 124 -12.91 -14.05 -0.01
N GLN A 125 -11.71 -13.55 -0.29
CA GLN A 125 -10.43 -14.25 -0.06
C GLN A 125 -9.43 -13.44 0.81
N PRO A 126 -9.85 -12.89 1.97
CA PRO A 126 -8.95 -12.13 2.84
C PRO A 126 -7.75 -12.96 3.36
N ASP A 127 -7.91 -14.28 3.48
CA ASP A 127 -6.83 -15.18 3.93
C ASP A 127 -5.68 -15.27 2.91
N GLN A 128 -5.96 -15.10 1.62
CA GLN A 128 -4.92 -15.08 0.59
C GLN A 128 -4.10 -13.80 0.68
N LEU A 129 -4.76 -12.65 0.88
CA LEU A 129 -4.09 -11.38 1.14
C LEU A 129 -3.20 -11.49 2.37
N ALA A 130 -3.71 -12.07 3.46
CA ALA A 130 -2.95 -12.29 4.69
C ALA A 130 -1.72 -13.17 4.44
N SER A 131 -1.86 -14.25 3.68
CA SER A 131 -0.77 -15.17 3.35
C SER A 131 0.32 -14.49 2.52
N THR A 132 -0.06 -13.69 1.52
CA THR A 132 0.90 -12.91 0.71
C THR A 132 1.62 -11.86 1.55
N LEU A 133 0.94 -11.21 2.49
CA LEU A 133 1.59 -10.29 3.44
C LEU A 133 2.59 -11.01 4.34
N GLU A 134 2.22 -12.17 4.87
CA GLU A 134 3.11 -12.97 5.71
C GLU A 134 4.37 -13.42 4.94
N GLU A 135 4.20 -13.86 3.69
CA GLU A 135 5.31 -14.21 2.81
C GLU A 135 6.22 -13.02 2.55
N ALA A 136 5.66 -11.86 2.18
CA ALA A 136 6.44 -10.64 1.94
C ALA A 136 7.22 -10.21 3.20
N LEU A 137 6.63 -10.35 4.38
CA LEU A 137 7.24 -10.01 5.67
C LEU A 137 8.25 -11.06 6.17
N SER A 138 8.37 -12.22 5.52
CA SER A 138 9.27 -13.30 5.97
C SER A 138 10.75 -12.99 5.74
N GLY A 139 11.07 -12.02 4.88
CA GLY A 139 12.45 -11.64 4.61
C GLY A 139 12.60 -10.51 3.59
N VAL A 140 13.82 -9.98 3.53
CA VAL A 140 14.18 -8.87 2.64
C VAL A 140 13.98 -9.24 1.17
N GLU A 141 14.33 -10.47 0.78
CA GLU A 141 14.21 -10.92 -0.61
C GLU A 141 12.75 -11.08 -1.05
N GLN A 142 11.88 -11.55 -0.16
CA GLN A 142 10.44 -11.70 -0.43
C GLN A 142 9.78 -10.33 -0.62
N MET A 143 10.02 -9.38 0.30
CA MET A 143 9.55 -8.01 0.16
C MET A 143 10.10 -7.34 -1.09
N ARG A 144 11.40 -7.50 -1.38
CA ARG A 144 12.02 -6.96 -2.60
C ARG A 144 11.37 -7.51 -3.86
N SER A 145 11.08 -8.81 -3.90
CA SER A 145 10.38 -9.45 -5.02
C SER A 145 8.98 -8.88 -5.22
N ALA A 146 8.22 -8.73 -4.14
CA ALA A 146 6.88 -8.14 -4.18
C ALA A 146 6.91 -6.69 -4.69
N LEU A 147 7.80 -5.85 -4.16
CA LEU A 147 7.96 -4.46 -4.63
C LEU A 147 8.38 -4.40 -6.11
N GLN A 148 9.21 -5.32 -6.58
CA GLN A 148 9.56 -5.40 -8.01
C GLN A 148 8.38 -5.80 -8.90
N ALA A 149 7.49 -6.69 -8.45
CA ALA A 149 6.27 -7.00 -9.18
C ALA A 149 5.38 -5.75 -9.33
N GLN A 150 5.25 -4.97 -8.25
CA GLN A 150 4.53 -3.70 -8.24
C GLN A 150 5.16 -2.65 -9.16
N GLY A 151 6.48 -2.43 -9.07
CA GLY A 151 7.19 -1.47 -9.92
C GLY A 151 7.08 -1.82 -11.41
N ARG A 152 7.26 -3.11 -11.76
CA ARG A 152 7.06 -3.58 -13.15
C ARG A 152 5.63 -3.33 -13.63
N HIS A 153 4.62 -3.50 -12.78
CA HIS A 153 3.23 -3.24 -13.14
C HIS A 153 2.97 -1.77 -13.47
N ALA A 154 3.56 -0.86 -12.70
CA ALA A 154 3.47 0.59 -12.91
C ALA A 154 4.30 1.10 -14.10
N ASN A 155 4.90 0.20 -14.90
CA ASN A 155 5.90 0.51 -15.93
C ASN A 155 7.07 1.34 -15.38
N ASP A 156 7.49 1.08 -14.13
CA ASP A 156 8.71 1.67 -13.60
C ASP A 156 9.90 1.12 -14.39
N VAL A 157 10.33 1.88 -15.38
CA VAL A 157 11.46 1.55 -16.23
C VAL A 157 12.66 2.41 -15.79
N PRO A 158 13.86 1.80 -15.69
CA PRO A 158 15.07 2.55 -15.36
C PRO A 158 15.29 3.72 -16.33
N VAL A 159 15.81 4.84 -15.82
CA VAL A 159 16.20 5.99 -16.65
C VAL A 159 17.14 5.60 -17.79
N SER A 160 17.98 4.57 -17.59
CA SER A 160 18.87 4.04 -18.63
C SER A 160 18.11 3.46 -19.83
N LEU A 161 16.96 2.79 -19.61
CA LEU A 161 16.15 2.24 -20.69
C LEU A 161 15.50 3.36 -21.53
N TYR A 162 15.07 4.44 -20.88
CA TYR A 162 14.64 5.65 -21.58
C TYR A 162 15.77 6.27 -22.41
N GLN A 163 16.98 6.35 -21.84
CA GLN A 163 18.15 6.90 -22.54
C GLN A 163 18.53 6.05 -23.76
N GLU A 164 18.60 4.73 -23.64
CA GLU A 164 18.86 3.82 -24.78
C GLU A 164 17.79 3.94 -25.86
N THR A 165 16.51 3.90 -25.49
CA THR A 165 15.40 3.96 -26.44
C THR A 165 15.40 5.29 -27.20
N LEU A 166 15.54 6.42 -26.50
CA LEU A 166 15.58 7.73 -27.13
C LEU A 166 16.86 7.95 -27.95
N GLN A 167 18.02 7.46 -27.51
CA GLN A 167 19.24 7.51 -28.30
C GLN A 167 19.12 6.72 -29.61
N SER A 168 18.43 5.57 -29.62
CA SER A 168 18.21 4.81 -30.85
C SER A 168 17.32 5.54 -31.87
N LEU A 169 16.34 6.32 -31.39
CA LEU A 169 15.44 7.13 -32.24
C LEU A 169 16.10 8.43 -32.70
N LEU A 170 16.91 9.07 -31.84
CA LEU A 170 17.60 10.34 -32.13
C LEU A 170 18.91 10.13 -32.89
N GLY A 171 19.56 8.97 -32.74
CA GLY A 171 20.79 8.59 -33.45
C GLY A 171 20.55 7.93 -34.81
N GLY A 172 19.29 7.65 -35.16
CA GLY A 172 18.88 6.94 -36.38
C GLY A 172 18.39 7.84 -37.51
N GLN A 173 19.06 8.96 -37.81
CA GLN A 173 18.91 9.67 -39.10
C GLN A 173 20.21 10.37 -39.50
N HIS A 174 21.21 9.60 -39.94
CA HIS A 174 22.21 10.07 -40.91
C HIS A 174 22.68 8.86 -41.74
N GLY A 175 21.97 8.62 -42.85
CA GLY A 175 22.32 7.67 -43.89
C GLY A 175 21.60 8.05 -45.17
#